data_AF-A0A7X7ASR8-F1
#
_entry.id   AF-A0A7X7ASR8-F1
#
_cell.length_a   1.000
_cell.length_b   1.000
_cell.length_c   1.000
_cell.angle_alpha   90.00
_cell.angle_beta   90.00
_cell.angle_gamma   90.00
#
_symmetry.space_group_name_H-M   'P 1'
#
loop_
_entity.id
_entity.type
_entity.pdbx_description
1 polymer ?
#
loop_
_entity_poly.entity_id
_entity_poly.type
_entity_poly.pdbx_seq_one_letter_code
_entity_poly.pdbx_strand_id
1 'polypeptide(L)'
;MNKKRYFLILIIVILITIAYLINLYSISLHKKMYEKVCYDCDNDCIEIIYNEKSELFSFDENNNSIITIEELLSSNASCSFDTTHDKYGNDCIGYYVIQKNGSNKIEIDSSHICDMIDY
;
A
#
# COMPACT_ATOMS: atom_id res chain seq x y z
N MET A 1 56.32 1.73 -7.59
CA MET A 1 54.84 1.81 -7.72
C MET A 1 54.44 3.29 -7.81
N ASN A 2 53.69 3.72 -8.83
CA ASN A 2 53.54 5.14 -9.18
C ASN A 2 52.52 5.85 -8.24
N LYS A 3 52.94 6.91 -7.53
CA LYS A 3 52.06 7.69 -6.61
C LYS A 3 50.75 8.17 -7.26
N LYS A 4 50.79 8.50 -8.56
CA LYS A 4 49.61 8.86 -9.37
C LYS A 4 48.59 7.72 -9.47
N ARG A 5 49.04 6.46 -9.58
CA ARG A 5 48.15 5.28 -9.64
C ARG A 5 47.48 5.02 -8.29
N TYR A 6 48.21 5.21 -7.18
CA TYR A 6 47.64 5.10 -5.84
C TYR A 6 46.54 6.15 -5.60
N PHE A 7 46.80 7.40 -5.99
CA PHE A 7 45.82 8.48 -5.88
C PHE A 7 44.54 8.20 -6.69
N LEU A 8 44.69 7.63 -7.88
CA LEU A 8 43.57 7.26 -8.75
C LEU A 8 42.73 6.11 -8.13
N ILE A 9 43.37 5.10 -7.56
CA ILE A 9 42.70 4.02 -6.84
C ILE A 9 41.94 4.56 -5.63
N LEU A 10 42.54 5.48 -4.87
CA LEU A 10 41.90 6.12 -3.72
C LEU A 10 40.61 6.84 -4.10
N ILE A 11 40.63 7.62 -5.20
CA ILE A 11 39.45 8.32 -5.71
C ILE A 11 38.34 7.34 -6.08
N ILE A 12 38.69 6.25 -6.76
CA ILE A 12 37.71 5.22 -7.15
C ILE A 12 37.04 4.60 -5.92
N VAL A 13 37.82 4.26 -4.89
CA VAL A 13 37.28 3.72 -3.64
C VAL A 13 36.33 4.71 -2.96
N ILE A 14 36.69 6.00 -2.93
CA ILE A 14 35.83 7.04 -2.36
C ILE A 14 34.52 7.15 -3.14
N LEU A 15 34.57 7.16 -4.48
CA LEU A 15 33.37 7.24 -5.32
C LEU A 15 32.44 6.04 -5.14
N ILE A 16 32.99 4.82 -5.07
CA ILE A 16 32.21 3.60 -4.78
C ILE A 16 31.54 3.71 -3.41
N THR A 17 32.27 4.20 -2.41
CA THR A 17 31.74 4.38 -1.05
C THR A 17 30.59 5.38 -1.03
N ILE A 18 30.73 6.52 -1.71
CA ILE A 18 29.68 7.54 -1.82
C ILE A 18 28.45 6.97 -2.53
N ALA A 19 28.63 6.26 -3.64
CA ALA A 19 27.52 5.64 -4.37
C ALA A 19 26.77 4.61 -3.51
N TYR A 20 27.50 3.82 -2.71
CA TYR A 20 26.91 2.87 -1.76
C TYR A 20 26.10 3.57 -0.67
N LEU A 21 26.62 4.66 -0.09
CA LEU A 21 25.91 5.45 0.92
C LEU A 21 24.64 6.12 0.36
N ILE A 22 24.69 6.61 -0.89
CA ILE A 22 23.51 7.17 -1.58
C ILE A 22 22.44 6.09 -1.73
N ASN A 23 22.82 4.87 -2.16
CA ASN A 23 21.88 3.77 -2.30
C ASN A 23 21.22 3.39 -0.96
N LEU A 24 22.00 3.25 0.12
CA LEU A 24 21.47 3.00 1.45
C LEU A 24 20.52 4.09 1.92
N TYR A 25 20.84 5.36 1.64
CA TYR A 25 19.98 6.49 1.96
C TYR A 25 18.66 6.44 1.18
N SER A 26 18.68 6.17 -0.13
CA SER A 26 17.48 6.01 -0.96
C SER A 26 16.59 4.89 -0.43
N ILE A 27 17.15 3.73 -0.07
CA ILE A 27 16.41 2.62 0.54
C ILE A 27 15.77 3.06 1.86
N SER A 28 16.51 3.77 2.71
CA SER A 28 15.97 4.27 3.98
C SER A 28 14.83 5.27 3.77
N LEU A 29 14.92 6.12 2.75
CA LEU A 29 13.90 7.13 2.46
C LEU A 29 12.63 6.48 1.92
N HIS A 30 12.80 5.47 1.07
CA HIS A 30 11.70 4.65 0.58
C HIS A 30 10.98 3.93 1.73
N LYS A 31 11.73 3.35 2.68
CA LYS A 31 11.15 2.74 3.90
C LYS A 31 10.34 3.71 4.75
N LYS A 32 10.77 4.96 4.90
CA LYS A 32 10.00 5.98 5.62
C LYS A 32 8.69 6.36 4.93
N MET A 33 8.59 6.19 3.62
CA MET A 33 7.35 6.40 2.88
C MET A 33 6.31 5.33 3.23
N TYR A 34 6.76 4.10 3.50
CA TYR A 34 5.92 2.98 3.92
C TYR A 34 5.59 2.93 5.43
N GLU A 35 6.25 3.74 6.26
CA GLU A 35 5.98 3.79 7.71
C GLU A 35 4.59 4.34 8.06
N LYS A 36 3.86 4.92 7.09
CA LYS A 36 2.47 5.32 7.28
C LYS A 36 1.56 4.54 6.34
N VAL A 37 0.95 3.49 6.90
CA VAL A 37 -0.21 2.82 6.30
C VAL A 37 -1.30 3.87 6.13
N CYS A 38 -1.70 4.15 4.89
CA CYS A 38 -2.77 5.10 4.61
C CYS A 38 -4.11 4.39 4.61
N TYR A 39 -4.69 4.23 5.79
CA TYR A 39 -5.95 3.52 5.96
C TYR A 39 -7.11 4.17 5.17
N ASP A 40 -7.17 5.49 5.08
CA ASP A 40 -8.31 6.18 4.44
C ASP A 40 -8.08 6.57 2.98
N CYS A 41 -6.90 6.29 2.40
CA CYS A 41 -6.57 6.75 1.04
C CYS A 41 -7.49 6.17 -0.04
N ASP A 42 -7.99 4.96 0.19
CA ASP A 42 -8.77 4.21 -0.79
C ASP A 42 -10.29 4.37 -0.59
N ASN A 43 -10.74 5.06 0.47
CA ASN A 43 -12.16 5.17 0.81
C ASN A 43 -13.00 5.76 -0.33
N ASP A 44 -12.51 6.80 -1.00
CA ASP A 44 -13.18 7.40 -2.15
C ASP A 44 -13.34 6.40 -3.30
N CYS A 45 -12.32 5.56 -3.54
CA CYS A 45 -12.36 4.54 -4.58
C CYS A 45 -13.34 3.42 -4.19
N ILE A 46 -13.37 3.00 -2.92
CA ILE A 46 -14.37 2.04 -2.42
C ILE A 46 -15.80 2.56 -2.60
N GLU A 47 -16.05 3.84 -2.31
CA GLU A 47 -17.36 4.45 -2.56
C GLU A 47 -17.74 4.42 -4.05
N ILE A 48 -16.78 4.69 -4.94
CA ILE A 48 -17.00 4.57 -6.40
C ILE A 48 -17.35 3.12 -6.76
N ILE A 49 -16.59 2.13 -6.28
CA ILE A 49 -16.87 0.71 -6.56
C ILE A 49 -18.23 0.31 -6.00
N TYR A 50 -18.58 0.74 -4.79
CA TYR A 50 -19.89 0.47 -4.19
C TYR A 50 -21.04 0.99 -5.07
N ASN A 51 -20.87 2.16 -5.68
CA ASN A 51 -21.86 2.74 -6.57
C ASN A 51 -21.90 2.09 -7.96
N GLU A 52 -20.75 1.69 -8.51
CA GLU A 52 -20.65 1.07 -9.84
C GLU A 52 -21.00 -0.43 -9.83
N LYS A 53 -20.63 -1.12 -8.75
CA LYS A 53 -20.62 -2.60 -8.63
C LYS A 53 -21.11 -3.03 -7.25
N SER A 54 -22.27 -2.54 -6.86
CA SER A 54 -22.90 -2.85 -5.56
C SER A 54 -23.07 -4.34 -5.29
N GLU A 55 -23.11 -5.18 -6.32
CA GLU A 55 -23.19 -6.64 -6.24
C GLU A 55 -21.97 -7.33 -5.61
N LEU A 56 -20.82 -6.65 -5.59
CA LEU A 56 -19.61 -7.16 -4.94
C LEU A 56 -19.73 -7.15 -3.41
N PHE A 57 -20.68 -6.37 -2.86
CA PHE A 57 -20.83 -6.16 -1.44
C PHE A 57 -21.99 -7.01 -0.90
N SER A 58 -21.65 -8.13 -0.25
CA SER A 58 -22.61 -9.01 0.40
C SER A 58 -22.84 -8.56 1.84
N PHE A 59 -23.98 -7.90 2.07
CA PHE A 59 -24.35 -7.38 3.39
C PHE A 59 -25.03 -8.43 4.26
N ASP A 60 -24.63 -8.50 5.52
CA ASP A 60 -25.22 -9.34 6.56
C ASP A 60 -26.48 -8.70 7.17
N GLU A 61 -27.05 -9.38 8.18
CA GLU A 61 -28.21 -8.91 8.95
C GLU A 61 -27.95 -7.62 9.74
N ASN A 62 -26.68 -7.28 9.97
CA ASN A 62 -26.25 -6.06 10.66
C ASN A 62 -25.90 -4.92 9.68
N ASN A 63 -26.18 -5.10 8.39
CA ASN A 63 -25.82 -4.17 7.32
C ASN A 63 -24.30 -3.95 7.18
N ASN A 64 -23.51 -4.97 7.51
CA ASN A 64 -22.06 -4.99 7.31
C ASN A 64 -21.71 -5.90 6.12
N SER A 65 -20.78 -5.46 5.28
CA SER A 65 -20.17 -6.25 4.22
C SER A 65 -18.67 -6.26 4.43
N ILE A 66 -18.05 -7.42 4.24
CA ILE A 66 -16.59 -7.53 4.19
C ILE A 66 -16.22 -7.70 2.72
N ILE A 67 -15.22 -6.96 2.26
CA ILE A 67 -14.66 -7.13 0.93
C ILE A 67 -13.14 -7.14 1.01
N THR A 68 -12.52 -8.15 0.39
CA THR A 68 -11.07 -8.29 0.40
C THR A 68 -10.43 -7.37 -0.63
N ILE A 69 -9.15 -7.02 -0.40
CA ILE A 69 -8.36 -6.25 -1.38
C ILE A 69 -8.28 -7.02 -2.70
N GLU A 70 -8.17 -8.34 -2.67
CA GLU A 70 -8.10 -9.18 -3.88
C GLU A 70 -9.38 -9.08 -4.74
N GLU A 71 -10.55 -9.10 -4.10
CA GLU A 71 -11.85 -8.92 -4.77
C GLU A 71 -11.96 -7.52 -5.40
N LEU A 72 -11.51 -6.48 -4.68
CA LEU A 72 -11.48 -5.10 -5.19
C LEU A 72 -10.55 -4.96 -6.39
N LEU A 73 -9.33 -5.51 -6.32
CA LEU A 73 -8.38 -5.48 -7.44
C LEU A 73 -8.89 -6.25 -8.66
N SER A 74 -9.63 -7.33 -8.44
CA SER A 74 -10.24 -8.14 -9.50
C SER A 74 -11.49 -7.49 -10.10
N SER A 75 -12.06 -6.47 -9.45
CA SER A 75 -13.32 -5.87 -9.85
C SER A 75 -13.28 -5.19 -11.21
N ASN A 76 -12.13 -4.74 -11.72
CA ASN A 76 -12.02 -3.87 -12.91
C ASN A 76 -12.91 -2.62 -12.82
N ALA A 77 -12.94 -1.96 -11.66
CA ALA A 77 -13.64 -0.68 -11.49
C ALA A 77 -12.91 0.48 -12.19
N SER A 78 -13.58 1.62 -12.30
CA SER A 78 -13.03 2.81 -12.98
C SER A 78 -11.90 3.51 -12.22
N CYS A 79 -11.74 3.24 -10.93
CA CYS A 79 -10.70 3.80 -10.07
C CYS A 79 -9.53 2.82 -9.86
N SER A 80 -8.31 3.35 -9.75
CA SER A 80 -7.12 2.57 -9.45
C SER A 80 -6.91 2.49 -7.95
N PHE A 81 -6.91 1.28 -7.40
CA PHE A 81 -6.39 1.02 -6.05
C PHE A 81 -4.87 0.96 -6.10
N ASP A 82 -4.21 1.73 -5.24
CA ASP A 82 -2.81 1.47 -4.92
C ASP A 82 -2.80 0.47 -3.77
N THR A 83 -2.08 -0.65 -3.92
CA THR A 83 -1.95 -1.62 -2.84
C THR A 83 -1.28 -0.93 -1.65
N THR A 84 -1.98 -0.86 -0.52
CA THR A 84 -1.38 -0.35 0.70
C THR A 84 -0.27 -1.30 1.16
N HIS A 85 0.83 -0.76 1.69
CA HIS A 85 1.94 -1.55 2.17
C HIS A 85 2.05 -1.47 3.70
N ASP A 86 2.52 -2.53 4.34
CA ASP A 86 2.81 -2.53 5.77
C ASP A 86 4.07 -1.68 6.09
N LYS A 87 4.38 -1.51 7.37
CA LYS A 87 5.58 -0.79 7.85
C LYS A 87 6.92 -1.40 7.36
N TYR A 88 6.90 -2.60 6.79
CA TYR A 88 8.05 -3.29 6.22
C TYR A 88 8.13 -3.19 4.69
N GLY A 89 7.11 -2.60 4.05
CA GLY A 89 7.00 -2.48 2.60
C GLY A 89 6.47 -3.76 1.93
N ASN A 90 5.78 -4.64 2.66
CA ASN A 90 5.06 -5.77 2.07
C ASN A 90 3.65 -5.32 1.67
N ASP A 91 3.15 -5.82 0.56
CA ASP A 91 1.77 -5.61 0.13
C ASP A 91 0.80 -6.11 1.20
N CYS A 92 -0.15 -5.25 1.57
CA CYS A 92 -1.24 -5.61 2.46
C CYS A 92 -2.36 -6.30 1.67
N ILE A 93 -2.77 -7.48 2.15
CA ILE A 93 -3.80 -8.33 1.54
C ILE A 93 -4.93 -8.64 2.52
N GLY A 94 -5.40 -7.62 3.22
CA GLY A 94 -6.52 -7.72 4.14
C GLY A 94 -7.86 -7.36 3.49
N TYR A 95 -8.69 -6.64 4.25
CA TYR A 95 -10.06 -6.38 3.86
C TYR A 95 -10.57 -5.03 4.38
N TYR A 96 -11.67 -4.59 3.79
CA TYR A 96 -12.47 -3.46 4.24
C TYR A 96 -13.77 -3.96 4.84
N VAL A 97 -14.19 -3.33 5.94
CA VAL A 97 -15.53 -3.51 6.50
C VAL A 97 -16.39 -2.33 6.08
N ILE A 98 -17.47 -2.61 5.38
CA ILE A 98 -18.40 -1.63 4.81
C ILE A 98 -19.71 -1.71 5.57
N GLN A 99 -20.08 -0.64 6.25
CA GLN A 99 -21.35 -0.55 6.97
C GLN A 99 -22.32 0.35 6.21
N LYS A 100 -23.53 -0.12 5.93
CA LYS A 100 -24.58 0.72 5.35
C LYS A 100 -25.23 1.57 6.43
N ASN A 101 -25.20 2.89 6.25
CA ASN A 101 -25.90 3.84 7.11
C ASN A 101 -27.02 4.55 6.31
N GLY A 102 -28.14 3.84 6.13
CA GLY A 102 -29.28 4.30 5.31
C GLY A 102 -29.17 3.91 3.83
N SER A 103 -29.98 4.53 2.97
CA SER A 103 -30.21 4.01 1.61
C SER A 103 -28.99 4.05 0.69
N ASN A 104 -28.14 5.09 0.78
CA ASN A 104 -27.02 5.32 -0.16
C ASN A 104 -25.72 5.82 0.52
N LYS A 105 -25.59 5.73 1.84
CA LYS A 105 -24.35 6.10 2.52
C LYS A 105 -23.71 4.85 3.10
N ILE A 106 -22.42 4.70 2.85
CA ILE A 106 -21.59 3.68 3.46
C ILE A 106 -20.60 4.33 4.41
N GLU A 107 -20.27 3.62 5.46
CA GLU A 107 -19.13 3.90 6.32
C GLU A 107 -18.10 2.82 6.04
N ILE A 108 -16.84 3.22 5.88
CA ILE A 108 -15.74 2.35 5.49
C ILE A 108 -14.79 2.28 6.68
N ASP A 109 -14.59 1.08 7.22
CA ASP A 109 -13.54 0.77 8.18
C ASP A 109 -12.42 0.01 7.46
N SER A 110 -11.31 0.71 7.31
CA SER A 110 -10.10 0.27 6.65
C SER A 110 -9.03 -0.21 7.62
N SER A 111 -9.29 -0.25 8.93
CA SER A 111 -8.29 -0.62 9.93
C SER A 111 -7.70 -2.04 9.74
N HIS A 112 -8.37 -2.87 8.95
CA HIS A 112 -8.05 -4.27 8.66
C HIS A 112 -7.36 -4.53 7.32
N ILE A 113 -6.96 -3.49 6.57
CA ILE A 113 -6.37 -3.66 5.23
C ILE A 113 -5.08 -4.49 5.21
N CYS A 114 -4.38 -4.60 6.34
CA CYS A 114 -3.17 -5.43 6.49
C CYS A 114 -3.40 -6.67 7.38
N ASP A 115 -4.63 -6.91 7.83
CA ASP A 115 -4.98 -8.09 8.61
C ASP A 115 -5.29 -9.24 7.64
N MET A 116 -4.53 -10.32 7.70
CA MET A 116 -4.86 -11.53 6.96
C MET A 116 -6.15 -12.15 7.53
N ILE A 117 -7.10 -12.46 6.64
CA ILE A 117 -8.20 -13.35 7.00
C ILE A 117 -7.63 -14.77 7.08
N ASP A 118 -7.58 -15.33 8.29
CA ASP A 118 -7.35 -16.76 8.46
C ASP A 118 -8.60 -17.50 7.91
N TYR A 119 -8.48 -18.04 6.70
CA TYR A 119 -9.49 -18.89 6.05
C TYR A 119 -9.58 -20.29 6.66
#